data_AF-A0A1M3QT01-F1
#
_entry.id   AF-A0A1M3QT01-F1
#
_cell.length_a   1.000
_cell.length_b   1.000
_cell.length_c   1.000
_cell.angle_alpha   90.00
_cell.angle_beta   90.00
_cell.angle_gamma   90.00
#
_symmetry.space_group_name_H-M   'P 1'
#
loop_
_entity.id
_entity.type
_entity.pdbx_description
1 polymer ?
#
loop_
_entity_poly.entity_id
_entity_poly.type
_entity_poly.pdbx_seq_one_letter_code
_entity_poly.pdbx_strand_id
1 'polypeptide(L)'
;MTFATLAFSCTKEKKAITCEDKMIEKLGAQVSCSVKRGLERMDLVLAKGNYKEGIIYFMFTVCPSCNTVPPQEGYVCGKDDDIEKITIDDFLNNVSNLTIVKGCGD
;
A
#
# COMPACT_ATOMS: atom_id res chain seq x y z
N MET A 1 20.45 7.45 -54.59
CA MET A 1 19.69 6.38 -53.90
C MET A 1 19.90 6.60 -52.41
N THR A 2 18.88 7.15 -51.75
CA THR A 2 18.96 7.61 -50.36
C THR A 2 18.75 6.40 -49.45
N PHE A 3 19.75 6.06 -48.64
CA PHE A 3 19.64 5.01 -47.62
C PHE A 3 18.70 5.48 -46.52
N ALA A 4 17.57 4.79 -46.36
CA ALA A 4 16.63 5.01 -45.28
C ALA A 4 17.22 4.44 -43.98
N THR A 5 17.59 5.32 -43.05
CA THR A 5 17.94 4.98 -41.67
C THR A 5 16.67 4.57 -40.93
N LEU A 6 16.53 3.27 -40.66
CA LEU A 6 15.53 2.73 -39.74
C LEU A 6 15.84 3.25 -38.33
N ALA A 7 15.13 4.30 -37.92
CA ALA A 7 15.11 4.76 -36.55
C ALA A 7 14.42 3.69 -35.69
N PHE A 8 15.21 2.84 -35.02
CA PHE A 8 14.75 2.06 -33.88
C PHE A 8 14.28 3.04 -32.81
N SER A 9 12.97 3.31 -32.81
CA SER A 9 12.32 4.04 -31.74
C SER A 9 12.46 3.23 -30.47
N CYS A 10 13.36 3.66 -29.60
CA CYS A 10 13.54 3.17 -28.24
C CYS A 10 12.20 3.34 -27.51
N THR A 11 11.41 2.26 -27.49
CA THR A 11 10.15 2.26 -26.76
C THR A 11 10.54 2.10 -25.30
N LYS A 12 10.67 3.21 -24.57
CA LYS A 12 10.71 3.18 -23.11
C LYS A 12 9.43 2.48 -22.67
N GLU A 13 9.54 1.22 -22.27
CA GLU A 13 8.46 0.49 -21.62
C GLU A 13 7.97 1.34 -20.45
N LYS A 14 6.76 1.91 -20.59
CA LYS A 14 6.08 2.52 -19.45
C LYS A 14 5.76 1.36 -18.51
N LYS A 15 6.47 1.27 -17.39
CA LYS A 15 6.14 0.34 -16.31
C LYS A 15 4.64 0.50 -16.02
N ALA A 16 3.87 -0.58 -16.18
CA ALA A 16 2.45 -0.55 -15.84
C ALA A 16 2.31 -0.17 -14.36
N ILE A 17 1.50 0.85 -14.08
CA ILE A 17 1.23 1.30 -12.69
C ILE A 17 0.41 0.20 -12.03
N THR A 18 0.91 -0.34 -10.92
CA THR A 18 0.19 -1.35 -10.16
C THR A 18 -0.83 -0.72 -9.21
N CYS A 19 -1.81 -1.51 -8.75
CA CYS A 19 -2.71 -1.11 -7.66
C CYS A 19 -1.92 -0.63 -6.42
N GLU A 20 -0.83 -1.32 -6.09
CA GLU A 20 0.02 -0.96 -4.96
C GLU A 20 0.69 0.42 -5.15
N ASP A 21 1.18 0.72 -6.35
CA ASP A 21 1.73 2.04 -6.68
C ASP A 21 0.69 3.16 -6.45
N LYS A 22 -0.58 2.92 -6.83
CA LYS A 22 -1.67 3.90 -6.60
C LYS A 22 -2.04 4.06 -5.14
N MET A 23 -2.00 2.98 -4.36
CA MET A 23 -2.22 3.05 -2.91
C MET A 23 -1.09 3.81 -2.23
N ILE A 24 0.16 3.63 -2.69
CA ILE A 24 1.30 4.43 -2.24
C ILE A 24 1.12 5.90 -2.61
N GLU A 25 0.66 6.22 -3.82
CA GLU A 25 0.38 7.59 -4.23
C GLU A 25 -0.70 8.25 -3.36
N LYS A 26 -1.81 7.53 -3.08
CA LYS A 26 -2.96 8.05 -2.34
C LYS A 26 -2.73 8.14 -0.82
N LEU A 27 -2.10 7.12 -0.23
CA LEU A 27 -2.02 6.93 1.22
C LEU A 27 -0.59 7.09 1.75
N GLY A 28 0.42 7.00 0.89
CA GLY A 28 1.82 7.01 1.31
C GLY A 28 2.27 8.31 1.97
N ALA A 29 1.57 9.43 1.74
CA ALA A 29 1.80 10.69 2.45
C ALA A 29 1.29 10.69 3.90
N GLN A 30 0.42 9.75 4.27
CA GLN A 30 -0.07 9.57 5.64
C GLN A 30 0.88 8.73 6.49
N VAL A 31 1.86 8.07 5.87
CA VAL A 31 2.90 7.33 6.59
C VAL A 31 3.65 8.29 7.50
N SER A 32 3.72 7.96 8.78
CA SER A 32 4.33 8.81 9.80
C SER A 32 5.24 7.97 10.68
N CYS A 33 6.47 8.45 10.85
CA CYS A 33 7.52 7.73 11.53
C CYS A 33 7.84 8.37 12.86
N SER A 34 7.76 7.59 13.93
CA SER A 34 8.15 8.02 15.26
C SER A 34 9.67 8.21 15.34
N VAL A 35 10.09 9.27 16.03
CA VAL A 35 11.49 9.46 16.44
C VAL A 35 11.91 8.44 17.49
N LYS A 36 10.97 7.95 18.31
CA LYS A 36 11.20 6.89 19.31
C LYS A 36 11.43 5.54 18.65
N ARG A 37 12.27 4.71 19.29
CA ARG A 37 12.66 3.38 18.82
C ARG A 37 12.29 2.32 19.87
N GLY A 38 12.41 1.05 19.49
CA GLY A 38 12.13 -0.07 20.39
C GLY A 38 10.64 -0.19 20.73
N LEU A 39 10.34 -0.49 21.99
CA LEU A 39 8.96 -0.71 22.46
C LEU A 39 8.10 0.54 22.38
N GLU A 40 8.69 1.72 22.53
CA GLU A 40 7.97 3.00 22.46
C GLU A 40 7.73 3.50 21.03
N ARG A 41 8.13 2.73 20.01
CA ARG A 41 7.88 3.08 18.61
C ARG A 41 6.37 3.14 18.36
N MET A 42 5.92 4.16 17.65
CA MET A 42 4.54 4.31 17.18
C MET A 42 4.55 4.85 15.76
N ASP A 43 4.69 3.94 14.79
CA ASP A 43 4.72 4.31 13.37
C ASP A 43 3.34 4.08 12.76
N LEU A 44 2.89 5.00 11.90
CA LEU A 44 1.75 4.79 11.03
C LEU A 44 2.27 4.38 9.65
N VAL A 45 2.01 3.15 9.23
CA VAL A 45 2.52 2.58 7.98
C VAL A 45 1.39 2.23 7.02
N LEU A 46 1.66 2.21 5.72
CA LEU A 46 0.74 1.63 4.75
C LEU A 46 0.99 0.12 4.71
N ALA A 47 -0.04 -0.66 4.99
CA ALA A 47 0.01 -2.11 4.95
C ALA A 47 -1.05 -2.68 4.01
N LYS A 48 -0.87 -3.96 3.66
CA LYS A 48 -1.86 -4.77 2.97
C LYS A 48 -2.09 -6.08 3.69
N GLY A 49 -3.25 -6.69 3.47
CA GLY A 49 -3.58 -8.02 3.97
C GLY A 49 -4.70 -8.66 3.16
N ASN A 50 -4.86 -9.95 3.34
CA ASN A 50 -5.97 -10.70 2.78
C ASN A 50 -7.21 -10.48 3.65
N TYR A 51 -8.33 -10.13 3.02
CA TYR A 51 -9.62 -9.93 3.65
C TYR A 51 -10.74 -10.37 2.71
N LYS A 52 -11.60 -11.27 3.20
CA LYS A 52 -12.61 -11.95 2.36
C LYS A 52 -11.93 -12.57 1.13
N GLU A 53 -12.37 -12.23 -0.08
CA GLU A 53 -11.85 -12.79 -1.34
C GLU A 53 -10.75 -11.94 -1.98
N GLY A 54 -10.23 -10.91 -1.31
CA GLY A 54 -9.31 -9.95 -1.92
C GLY A 54 -8.20 -9.42 -1.01
N ILE A 55 -7.35 -8.59 -1.61
CA ILE A 55 -6.33 -7.81 -0.91
C ILE A 55 -6.91 -6.45 -0.56
N ILE A 56 -6.77 -6.06 0.68
CA ILE A 56 -7.10 -4.71 1.16
C ILE A 56 -5.84 -3.98 1.57
N TYR A 57 -5.86 -2.65 1.42
CA TYR A 57 -4.82 -1.73 1.87
C TYR A 57 -5.36 -0.87 3.00
N PHE A 58 -4.56 -0.62 4.03
CA PHE A 58 -5.00 0.16 5.19
C PHE A 58 -3.81 0.81 5.89
N MET A 59 -4.09 1.91 6.59
CA MET A 59 -3.11 2.51 7.49
C MET A 59 -3.07 1.68 8.78
N PHE A 60 -1.88 1.24 9.16
CA PHE A 60 -1.67 0.37 10.31
C PHE A 60 -0.71 1.02 11.30
N THR A 61 -1.08 1.04 12.57
CA THR A 61 -0.21 1.56 13.63
C THR A 61 0.68 0.44 14.16
N VAL A 62 1.98 0.55 13.92
CA VAL A 62 3.00 -0.32 14.50
C VAL A 62 3.42 0.26 15.84
N CYS A 63 2.90 -0.32 16.93
CA CYS A 63 3.39 -0.04 18.28
C CYS A 63 3.49 -1.33 19.12
N PRO A 64 4.70 -1.85 19.38
CA PRO A 64 4.89 -3.13 20.07
C PRO A 64 4.32 -3.19 21.50
N SER A 65 4.28 -2.05 22.20
CA SER A 65 3.77 -1.98 23.58
C SER A 65 2.42 -1.29 23.72
N CYS A 66 1.74 -0.97 22.61
CA CYS A 66 0.43 -0.33 22.65
C CYS A 66 -0.69 -1.31 22.35
N ASN A 67 -1.81 -1.19 23.07
CA ASN A 67 -3.08 -1.80 22.67
C ASN A 67 -3.82 -0.87 21.70
N THR A 68 -3.23 -0.62 20.53
CA THR A 68 -3.85 0.24 19.51
C THR A 68 -5.11 -0.38 18.94
N VAL A 69 -6.11 0.45 18.67
CA VAL A 69 -7.34 0.03 17.98
C VAL A 69 -6.99 -0.45 16.57
N PRO A 70 -7.42 -1.66 16.16
CA PRO A 70 -7.21 -2.15 14.80
C PRO A 70 -7.90 -1.27 13.74
N PRO A 71 -7.41 -1.24 12.50
CA PRO A 71 -8.06 -0.51 11.41
C PRO A 71 -9.51 -0.95 11.19
N GLN A 72 -10.43 0.01 11.13
CA GLN A 72 -11.85 -0.23 10.82
C GLN A 72 -12.21 0.05 9.36
N GLU A 73 -11.27 0.65 8.63
CA GLU A 73 -11.46 1.05 7.24
C GLU A 73 -10.23 0.66 6.43
N GLY A 74 -10.46 0.33 5.17
CA GLY A 74 -9.42 0.00 4.21
C GLY A 74 -9.82 0.39 2.81
N TYR A 75 -9.00 -0.01 1.85
CA TYR A 75 -9.16 0.31 0.45
C TYR A 75 -8.90 -0.92 -0.41
N VAL A 76 -9.70 -1.10 -1.44
CA VAL A 76 -9.50 -2.10 -2.50
C VAL A 76 -9.30 -1.39 -3.82
N CYS A 77 -8.55 -2.00 -4.72
CA CYS A 77 -8.60 -1.61 -6.12
C CYS A 77 -9.77 -2.33 -6.77
N GLY A 78 -10.77 -1.54 -7.19
CA GLY A 78 -11.93 -1.99 -7.93
C GLY A 78 -11.58 -2.36 -9.37
N LYS A 79 -12.64 -2.65 -10.14
CA LYS A 79 -12.52 -2.77 -11.59
C LYS A 79 -12.16 -1.41 -12.18
N ASP A 80 -11.47 -1.41 -13.31
CA ASP A 80 -11.00 -0.18 -13.95
C ASP A 80 -10.13 0.69 -13.06
N ASP A 81 -9.43 0.06 -12.12
CA ASP A 81 -8.26 0.66 -11.49
C ASP A 81 -8.62 1.80 -10.51
N ASP A 82 -9.90 1.88 -10.13
CA ASP A 82 -10.50 2.77 -9.14
C ASP A 82 -10.21 2.32 -7.71
N ILE A 83 -10.09 3.28 -6.78
CA ILE A 83 -9.85 2.99 -5.36
C ILE A 83 -11.15 3.13 -4.59
N GLU A 84 -11.66 2.01 -4.09
CA GLU A 84 -12.87 1.95 -3.29
C GLU A 84 -12.54 1.84 -1.81
N LYS A 85 -13.21 2.64 -0.98
CA LYS A 85 -13.11 2.56 0.48
C LYS A 85 -14.06 1.49 0.98
N ILE A 86 -13.60 0.68 1.93
CA ILE A 86 -14.39 -0.38 2.56
C ILE A 86 -14.36 -0.25 4.08
N THR A 87 -15.37 -0.81 4.73
CA THR A 87 -15.36 -1.08 6.17
C THR A 87 -14.83 -2.49 6.41
N ILE A 88 -13.96 -2.61 7.41
CA ILE A 88 -13.38 -3.87 7.85
C ILE A 88 -14.16 -4.33 9.08
N ASP A 89 -14.91 -5.43 8.94
CA ASP A 89 -15.53 -6.09 10.08
C ASP A 89 -14.52 -7.05 10.72
N ASP A 90 -14.38 -6.96 12.04
CA ASP A 90 -13.52 -7.80 12.88
C ASP A 90 -12.11 -8.03 12.31
N PHE A 91 -11.32 -6.95 12.25
CA PHE A 91 -9.97 -6.96 11.68
C PHE A 91 -9.10 -8.12 12.18
N LEU A 92 -9.15 -8.40 13.48
CA LEU A 92 -8.27 -9.40 14.11
C LEU A 92 -8.56 -10.82 13.64
N ASN A 93 -9.81 -11.12 13.30
CA ASN A 93 -10.22 -12.46 12.86
C ASN A 93 -10.31 -12.57 11.33
N ASN A 94 -10.56 -11.46 10.63
CA ASN A 94 -10.85 -11.48 9.20
C ASN A 94 -9.70 -11.00 8.30
N VAL A 95 -8.66 -10.36 8.86
CA VAL A 95 -7.49 -9.92 8.11
C VAL A 95 -6.29 -10.81 8.41
N SER A 96 -5.65 -11.32 7.35
CA SER A 96 -4.47 -12.19 7.44
C SER A 96 -3.36 -11.77 6.49
N ASN A 97 -2.18 -12.40 6.59
CA ASN A 97 -1.04 -12.17 5.70
C ASN A 97 -0.62 -10.68 5.59
N LEU A 98 -0.58 -10.02 6.74
CA LEU A 98 -0.17 -8.62 6.86
C LEU A 98 1.24 -8.41 6.30
N THR A 99 1.36 -7.46 5.37
CA THR A 99 2.62 -7.03 4.78
C THR A 99 2.68 -5.51 4.78
N ILE A 100 3.81 -4.93 5.18
CA ILE A 100 4.04 -3.49 5.05
C ILE A 100 4.34 -3.19 3.59
N VAL A 101 3.56 -2.26 3.01
CA VAL A 101 3.70 -1.79 1.64
C VAL A 101 4.62 -0.56 1.59
N LYS A 102 4.47 0.34 2.56
CA LYS A 102 5.34 1.49 2.74
C LYS A 102 5.51 1.78 4.21
N GLY A 103 6.74 1.62 4.70
CA GLY A 103 7.09 1.78 6.10
C GLY A 103 8.07 2.91 6.36
N CYS A 104 8.60 2.91 7.57
CA CYS A 104 9.65 3.80 8.03
C CYS A 104 11.02 3.15 7.79
N GLY A 105 11.50 3.16 6.54
CA GLY A 105 12.81 2.59 6.19
C GLY A 105 12.95 1.97 4.78
N ASP A 106 12.02 2.21 3.86
CA ASP A 106 12.16 1.87 2.44
C ASP A 106 12.91 2.96 1.67
#